data_AF-A0A2V6LWT1-F1
#
_entry.id   AF-A0A2V6LWT1-F1
#
_cell.length_a   1.000
_cell.length_b   1.000
_cell.length_c   1.000
_cell.angle_alpha   90.00
_cell.angle_beta   90.00
_cell.angle_gamma   90.00
#
_symmetry.space_group_name_H-M   'P 1'
#
loop_
_entity.id
_entity.type
_entity.pdbx_description
1 polymer ?
#
loop_
_entity_poly.entity_id
_entity_poly.type
_entity_poly.pdbx_seq_one_letter_code
_entity_poly.pdbx_strand_id
1 'polypeptide(L)'
;MASNMKQYSRVFLILLIGVSCAWANLSDSYDKVDDSYGNLVERHLLDDGTVSVLYHKDRYLYFVIFADGRSVLERYSHVKGTDLCEKEIARFLKANAAGATWVPDKTSKERRFKRSDGKAEAIYANVNGRPALTMRELGQRGDQRS
;
A
#
# COMPACT_ATOMS: atom_id res chain seq x y z
N MET A 1 -12.79 -58.60 35.00
CA MET A 1 -13.59 -58.02 33.89
C MET A 1 -13.35 -56.52 33.89
N ALA A 2 -12.72 -56.02 32.83
CA ALA A 2 -12.37 -54.61 32.67
C ALA A 2 -13.54 -53.82 32.08
N SER A 3 -13.73 -52.58 32.51
CA SER A 3 -14.26 -51.54 31.63
C SER A 3 -13.50 -50.24 31.88
N ASN A 4 -12.65 -49.94 30.90
CA ASN A 4 -11.74 -48.81 30.86
C ASN A 4 -12.54 -47.63 30.29
N MET A 5 -12.83 -46.62 31.12
CA MET A 5 -13.62 -45.47 30.73
C MET A 5 -12.79 -44.57 29.82
N LYS A 6 -13.28 -44.37 28.60
CA LYS A 6 -12.61 -43.65 27.51
C LYS A 6 -12.28 -42.22 27.94
N GLN A 7 -10.99 -41.92 28.03
CA GLN A 7 -10.44 -40.59 28.25
C GLN A 7 -10.66 -39.74 26.98
N TYR A 8 -11.70 -38.91 26.98
CA TYR A 8 -11.94 -37.94 25.92
C TYR A 8 -10.94 -36.78 26.05
N SER A 9 -9.81 -36.88 25.35
CA SER A 9 -8.87 -35.76 25.19
C SER A 9 -9.46 -34.77 24.17
N ARG A 10 -9.94 -33.61 24.65
CA ARG A 10 -10.36 -32.50 23.78
C ARG A 10 -9.10 -31.81 23.24
N VAL A 11 -8.73 -32.12 22.00
CA VAL A 11 -7.66 -31.39 21.30
C VAL A 11 -8.25 -30.07 20.77
N PHE A 12 -7.92 -28.94 21.40
CA PHE A 12 -8.20 -27.61 20.86
C PHE A 12 -7.08 -27.26 19.87
N LEU A 13 -7.32 -27.48 18.58
CA LEU A 13 -6.46 -26.96 17.52
C LEU A 13 -6.83 -25.49 17.29
N ILE A 14 -6.12 -24.58 17.96
CA ILE A 14 -6.24 -23.14 17.69
C ILE A 14 -5.46 -22.88 16.40
N LEU A 15 -6.17 -22.89 15.27
CA LEU A 15 -5.65 -22.38 14.01
C LEU A 15 -5.58 -20.84 14.13
N LEU A 16 -4.44 -20.32 14.59
CA LEU A 16 -4.10 -18.91 14.41
C LEU A 16 -3.90 -18.69 12.91
N ILE A 17 -5.00 -18.41 12.20
CA ILE A 17 -4.90 -17.79 10.88
C ILE A 17 -4.33 -16.40 11.17
N GLY A 18 -3.00 -16.30 11.12
CA GLY A 18 -2.35 -15.00 11.08
C GLY A 18 -2.92 -14.30 9.87
N VAL A 19 -3.87 -13.40 10.09
CA VAL A 19 -4.29 -12.45 9.08
C VAL A 19 -3.03 -11.61 8.86
N SER A 20 -2.18 -12.05 7.93
CA SER A 20 -1.22 -11.15 7.33
C SER A 20 -2.08 -9.98 6.89
N CYS A 21 -1.86 -8.82 7.50
CA CYS A 21 -2.44 -7.59 6.98
C CYS A 21 -1.80 -7.43 5.61
N ALA A 22 -2.39 -8.07 4.60
CA ALA A 22 -2.00 -7.96 3.22
C ALA A 22 -2.34 -6.52 2.85
N TRP A 23 -1.30 -5.75 2.63
CA TRP A 23 -1.42 -4.40 2.14
C TRP A 23 -1.49 -4.48 0.62
N ALA A 24 -2.21 -3.55 0.01
CA ALA A 24 -2.19 -3.47 -1.42
C ALA A 24 -0.83 -2.98 -1.89
N ASN A 25 -0.51 -3.34 -3.11
CA ASN A 25 0.69 -2.92 -3.81
C ASN A 25 0.27 -2.08 -5.02
N LEU A 26 1.15 -1.17 -5.41
CA LEU A 26 1.13 -0.56 -6.72
C LEU A 26 0.93 -1.64 -7.81
N SER A 27 0.15 -1.29 -8.83
CA SER A 27 -0.37 -2.19 -9.88
C SER A 27 -1.48 -3.17 -9.48
N ASP A 28 -1.87 -3.26 -8.20
CA ASP A 28 -2.99 -4.11 -7.77
C ASP A 28 -4.33 -3.58 -8.29
N SER A 29 -5.30 -4.49 -8.44
CA SER A 29 -6.65 -4.17 -8.90
C SER A 29 -7.50 -3.52 -7.82
N TYR A 30 -8.63 -2.91 -8.22
CA TYR A 30 -9.65 -2.42 -7.29
C TYR A 30 -9.98 -3.43 -6.20
N ASP A 31 -10.40 -4.65 -6.57
CA ASP A 31 -10.85 -5.66 -5.61
C ASP A 31 -9.78 -5.94 -4.55
N LYS A 32 -8.52 -6.05 -4.96
CA LYS A 32 -7.42 -6.33 -4.02
C LYS A 32 -7.12 -5.12 -3.13
N VAL A 33 -7.20 -3.90 -3.66
CA VAL A 33 -7.04 -2.68 -2.87
C VAL A 33 -8.19 -2.50 -1.88
N ASP A 34 -9.43 -2.72 -2.33
CA ASP A 34 -10.64 -2.66 -1.53
C ASP A 34 -10.59 -3.71 -0.39
N ASP A 35 -10.23 -4.95 -0.67
CA ASP A 35 -10.05 -6.01 0.34
C ASP A 35 -8.96 -5.65 1.37
N SER A 36 -7.89 -4.98 0.92
CA SER A 36 -6.77 -4.59 1.79
C SER A 36 -7.09 -3.40 2.70
N TYR A 37 -7.76 -2.37 2.19
CA TYR A 37 -7.97 -1.10 2.91
C TYR A 37 -9.37 -0.97 3.48
N GLY A 38 -10.39 -1.57 2.85
CA GLY A 38 -11.70 -1.94 3.41
C GLY A 38 -12.69 -0.80 3.66
N ASN A 39 -12.23 0.39 4.01
CA ASN A 39 -13.10 1.50 4.38
C ASN A 39 -12.93 2.65 3.39
N LEU A 40 -13.77 2.63 2.36
CA LEU A 40 -13.86 3.65 1.33
C LEU A 40 -14.51 4.91 1.91
N VAL A 41 -13.77 6.02 1.89
CA VAL A 41 -14.22 7.34 2.33
C VAL A 41 -14.84 8.10 1.17
N GLU A 42 -14.11 8.17 0.06
CA GLU A 42 -14.49 8.93 -1.13
C GLU A 42 -14.02 8.21 -2.40
N ARG A 43 -14.78 8.38 -3.49
CA ARG A 43 -14.43 7.88 -4.83
C ARG A 43 -14.89 8.88 -5.88
N HIS A 44 -13.98 9.27 -6.77
CA HIS A 44 -14.27 10.20 -7.86
C HIS A 44 -13.70 9.69 -9.18
N LEU A 45 -14.54 9.66 -10.22
CA LEU A 45 -14.09 9.58 -11.62
C LEU A 45 -13.55 10.96 -12.00
N LEU A 46 -12.32 11.01 -12.51
CA LEU A 46 -11.66 12.22 -12.96
C LEU A 46 -11.87 12.42 -14.47
N ASP A 47 -11.70 13.66 -14.93
CA ASP A 47 -11.94 14.03 -16.34
C ASP A 47 -11.03 13.29 -17.33
N ASP A 48 -9.87 12.81 -16.87
CA ASP A 48 -8.92 12.01 -17.65
C ASP A 48 -9.26 10.51 -17.70
N GLY A 49 -10.40 10.13 -17.13
CA GLY A 49 -10.89 8.74 -17.07
C GLY A 49 -10.26 7.91 -15.96
N THR A 50 -9.30 8.45 -15.20
CA THR A 50 -8.78 7.78 -14.00
C THR A 50 -9.76 7.90 -12.84
N VAL A 51 -9.61 7.04 -11.84
CA VAL A 51 -10.46 7.07 -10.63
C VAL A 51 -9.59 7.32 -9.42
N SER A 52 -9.92 8.34 -8.66
CA SER A 52 -9.35 8.55 -7.33
C SER A 52 -10.22 7.89 -6.27
N VAL A 53 -9.59 7.22 -5.32
CA VAL A 53 -10.25 6.63 -4.16
C VAL A 53 -9.47 6.98 -2.90
N LEU A 54 -10.18 7.40 -1.87
CA LEU A 54 -9.62 7.62 -0.54
C LEU A 54 -10.15 6.54 0.40
N TYR A 55 -9.24 5.80 1.03
CA TYR A 55 -9.56 4.86 2.09
C TYR A 55 -9.02 5.33 3.43
N HIS A 56 -9.66 4.86 4.50
CA HIS A 56 -9.25 5.12 5.87
C HIS A 56 -9.10 3.82 6.66
N LYS A 57 -7.88 3.47 7.06
CA LYS A 57 -7.63 2.28 7.88
C LYS A 57 -6.70 2.61 9.04
N ASP A 58 -7.14 2.26 10.24
CA ASP A 58 -6.47 2.54 11.51
C ASP A 58 -6.14 4.04 11.68
N ARG A 59 -4.86 4.40 11.59
CA ARG A 59 -4.36 5.77 11.73
C ARG A 59 -4.01 6.41 10.39
N TYR A 60 -4.27 5.75 9.27
CA TYR A 60 -3.80 6.15 7.96
C TYR A 60 -4.93 6.46 6.98
N LEU A 61 -4.64 7.41 6.10
CA LEU A 61 -5.36 7.64 4.86
C LEU A 61 -4.55 7.04 3.71
N TYR A 62 -5.24 6.32 2.84
CA TYR A 62 -4.70 5.71 1.63
C TYR A 62 -5.41 6.34 0.44
N PHE A 63 -4.75 7.24 -0.26
CA PHE A 63 -5.25 7.82 -1.49
C PHE A 63 -4.68 7.07 -2.67
N VAL A 64 -5.53 6.54 -3.54
CA VAL A 64 -5.15 5.71 -4.68
C VAL A 64 -5.72 6.30 -5.96
N ILE A 65 -4.89 6.41 -7.01
CA ILE A 65 -5.37 6.63 -8.37
C ILE A 65 -5.32 5.32 -9.13
N PHE A 66 -6.42 4.98 -9.77
CA PHE A 66 -6.53 3.85 -10.66
C PHE A 66 -6.62 4.29 -12.11
N ALA A 67 -5.85 3.63 -12.97
CA ALA A 67 -5.99 3.69 -14.43
C ALA A 67 -6.16 2.25 -14.94
N ASP A 68 -7.06 2.03 -15.90
CA ASP A 68 -7.33 0.71 -16.49
C ASP A 68 -7.54 -0.43 -15.47
N GLY A 69 -8.20 -0.11 -14.35
CA GLY A 69 -8.49 -1.09 -13.31
C GLY A 69 -7.36 -1.37 -12.32
N ARG A 70 -6.22 -0.67 -12.42
CA ARG A 70 -5.01 -0.91 -11.61
C ARG A 70 -4.53 0.37 -10.93
N SER A 71 -4.01 0.20 -9.71
CA SER A 71 -3.38 1.27 -8.94
C SER A 71 -2.10 1.77 -9.65
N VAL A 72 -2.08 3.04 -10.05
CA VAL A 72 -0.91 3.69 -10.69
C VAL A 72 -0.24 4.72 -9.79
N LEU A 73 -0.94 5.16 -8.73
CA LEU A 73 -0.40 6.02 -7.69
C LEU A 73 -1.04 5.65 -6.36
N GLU A 74 -0.22 5.49 -5.32
CA GLU A 74 -0.67 5.35 -3.94
C GLU A 74 -0.01 6.40 -3.06
N ARG A 75 -0.80 7.00 -2.18
CA ARG A 75 -0.33 8.00 -1.22
C ARG A 75 -0.80 7.64 0.17
N TYR A 76 0.14 7.67 1.12
CA TYR A 76 -0.09 7.33 2.50
C TYR A 76 0.21 8.51 3.41
N SER A 77 -0.70 8.79 4.34
CA SER A 77 -0.51 9.83 5.36
C SER A 77 -1.24 9.46 6.64
N HIS A 78 -0.89 10.11 7.76
CA HIS A 78 -1.68 9.99 8.97
C HIS A 78 -2.98 10.81 8.88
N VAL A 79 -4.07 10.26 9.42
CA VAL A 79 -5.36 10.98 9.56
C VAL A 79 -5.19 12.27 10.36
N LYS A 80 -4.30 12.27 11.36
CA LYS A 80 -3.98 13.45 12.19
C LYS A 80 -3.02 14.44 11.52
N GLY A 81 -2.46 14.13 10.35
CA GLY A 81 -1.50 14.98 9.64
C GLY A 81 -0.10 15.03 10.27
N THR A 82 0.18 14.18 11.25
CA THR A 82 1.52 14.00 11.82
C THR A 82 2.45 13.26 10.86
N ASP A 83 3.75 13.48 10.96
CA ASP A 83 4.74 12.79 10.14
C ASP A 83 4.65 11.26 10.25
N LEU A 84 4.98 10.59 9.15
CA LEU A 84 5.27 9.15 9.13
C LEU A 84 6.68 8.95 9.67
N CYS A 85 6.85 8.04 10.62
CA CYS A 85 8.19 7.66 11.07
C CYS A 85 8.91 6.76 10.04
N GLU A 86 10.22 6.61 10.21
CA GLU A 86 11.08 5.76 9.38
C GLU A 86 10.53 4.34 9.18
N LYS A 87 10.03 3.72 10.26
CA LYS A 87 9.48 2.37 10.24
C LYS A 87 8.21 2.27 9.40
N GLU A 88 7.37 3.30 9.42
CA GLU A 88 6.14 3.34 8.62
C GLU A 88 6.47 3.50 7.14
N ILE A 89 7.37 4.44 6.82
CA ILE A 89 7.84 4.65 5.44
C ILE A 89 8.47 3.38 4.88
N ALA A 90 9.35 2.72 5.64
CA ALA A 90 9.96 1.45 5.25
C ALA A 90 8.92 0.34 5.03
N ARG A 91 7.84 0.31 5.82
CA ARG A 91 6.75 -0.65 5.65
C ARG A 91 5.97 -0.43 4.36
N PHE A 92 5.59 0.81 4.05
CA PHE A 92 4.92 1.14 2.79
C PHE A 92 5.81 0.81 1.58
N LEU A 93 7.11 1.15 1.64
CA LEU A 93 8.07 0.80 0.60
C LEU A 93 8.14 -0.72 0.40
N LYS A 94 8.23 -1.48 1.50
CA LYS A 94 8.30 -2.95 1.43
C LYS A 94 7.05 -3.57 0.80
N ALA A 95 5.86 -3.06 1.09
CA ALA A 95 4.63 -3.53 0.45
C ALA A 95 4.71 -3.32 -1.08
N ASN A 96 5.04 -2.10 -1.50
CA ASN A 96 5.09 -1.70 -2.90
C ASN A 96 6.37 -2.11 -3.66
N ALA A 97 7.14 -3.04 -3.10
CA ALA A 97 8.42 -3.47 -3.65
C ALA A 97 8.27 -4.29 -4.93
N ALA A 98 7.17 -5.03 -5.11
CA ALA A 98 6.92 -5.88 -6.27
C ALA A 98 8.12 -6.80 -6.65
N GLY A 99 8.82 -7.33 -5.64
CA GLY A 99 10.03 -8.16 -5.82
C GLY A 99 11.34 -7.39 -6.07
N ALA A 100 11.28 -6.06 -6.21
CA ALA A 100 12.43 -5.17 -6.35
C ALA A 100 12.81 -4.52 -5.01
N THR A 101 13.85 -3.68 -5.00
CA THR A 101 14.27 -2.91 -3.81
C THR A 101 14.07 -1.42 -4.02
N TRP A 102 13.88 -0.66 -2.94
CA TRP A 102 13.82 0.79 -3.00
C TRP A 102 15.16 1.40 -2.63
N VAL A 103 15.68 2.26 -3.51
CA VAL A 103 16.97 2.94 -3.35
C VAL A 103 16.72 4.42 -3.08
N PRO A 104 17.22 5.00 -1.97
CA PRO A 104 17.08 6.42 -1.70
C PRO A 104 17.87 7.25 -2.74
N ASP A 105 17.25 8.31 -3.27
CA ASP A 105 17.92 9.26 -4.14
C ASP A 105 18.63 10.32 -3.29
N LYS A 106 19.92 10.07 -3.02
CA LYS A 106 20.77 10.93 -2.18
C LYS A 106 21.04 12.32 -2.76
N THR A 107 20.69 12.56 -4.02
CA THR A 107 20.90 13.86 -4.69
C THR A 107 19.72 14.82 -4.50
N SER A 108 18.58 14.32 -4.01
CA SER A 108 17.39 15.13 -3.81
C SER A 108 17.38 15.80 -2.44
N LYS A 109 16.92 17.06 -2.40
CA LYS A 109 16.61 17.77 -1.15
C LYS A 109 15.37 17.18 -0.45
N GLU A 110 14.49 16.55 -1.22
CA GLU A 110 13.33 15.82 -0.71
C GLU A 110 13.72 14.37 -0.48
N ARG A 111 13.01 13.71 0.44
CA ARG A 111 13.21 12.30 0.68
C ARG A 111 12.57 11.49 -0.44
N ARG A 112 13.35 11.16 -1.46
CA ARG A 112 12.94 10.42 -2.65
C ARG A 112 13.56 9.03 -2.69
N PHE A 113 12.85 8.10 -3.32
CA PHE A 113 13.28 6.73 -3.56
C PHE A 113 12.95 6.34 -4.99
N LYS A 114 13.82 5.51 -5.58
CA LYS A 114 13.57 4.87 -6.87
C LYS A 114 13.54 3.38 -6.66
N ARG A 115 12.59 2.70 -7.28
CA ARG A 115 12.57 1.25 -7.27
C ARG A 115 13.65 0.72 -8.22
N SER A 116 14.34 -0.34 -7.83
CA SER A 116 15.54 -0.84 -8.52
C SER A 116 15.26 -1.37 -9.93
N ASP A 117 14.00 -1.69 -10.23
CA ASP A 117 13.53 -2.07 -11.56
C ASP A 117 13.31 -0.86 -12.49
N GLY A 118 13.44 0.36 -11.98
CA GLY A 118 13.23 1.61 -12.72
C GLY A 118 11.76 1.90 -13.06
N LYS A 119 10.81 1.12 -12.54
CA LYS A 119 9.38 1.21 -12.90
C LYS A 119 8.54 2.02 -11.93
N ALA A 120 9.09 2.43 -10.80
CA ALA A 120 8.37 3.23 -9.82
C ALA A 120 9.31 4.17 -9.05
N GLU A 121 8.73 5.25 -8.54
CA GLU A 121 9.38 6.16 -7.62
C GLU A 121 8.48 6.48 -6.43
N ALA A 122 9.10 6.90 -5.33
CA ALA A 122 8.41 7.35 -4.14
C ALA A 122 9.00 8.67 -3.64
N ILE A 123 8.15 9.57 -3.16
CA ILE A 123 8.54 10.87 -2.63
C ILE A 123 7.80 11.08 -1.30
N TYR A 124 8.53 11.39 -0.24
CA TYR A 124 7.97 11.86 1.01
C TYR A 124 8.04 13.39 1.06
N ALA A 125 6.87 14.03 0.97
CA ALA A 125 6.73 15.48 0.91
C ALA A 125 5.38 15.92 1.50
N ASN A 126 5.20 17.23 1.68
CA ASN A 126 3.90 17.78 2.07
C ASN A 126 2.97 17.82 0.85
N VAL A 127 1.78 17.23 0.97
CA VAL A 127 0.71 17.27 -0.04
C VAL A 127 -0.55 17.80 0.64
N ASN A 128 -1.08 18.91 0.15
CA ASN A 128 -2.29 19.56 0.69
C ASN A 128 -2.24 19.80 2.21
N GLY A 129 -1.07 20.24 2.72
CA GLY A 129 -0.86 20.51 4.13
C GLY A 129 -0.53 19.26 4.98
N ARG A 130 -0.46 18.07 4.39
CA ARG A 130 -0.16 16.81 5.11
C ARG A 130 1.15 16.19 4.64
N PRO A 131 2.08 15.83 5.55
CA PRO A 131 3.19 14.97 5.21
C PRO A 131 2.69 13.61 4.70
N ALA A 132 3.13 13.23 3.50
CA ALA A 132 2.66 12.03 2.84
C ALA A 132 3.78 11.37 2.04
N LEU A 133 3.77 10.04 2.04
CA LEU A 133 4.57 9.23 1.13
C LEU A 133 3.72 8.96 -0.12
N THR A 134 4.12 9.52 -1.26
CA THR A 134 3.48 9.28 -2.56
C THR A 134 4.36 8.33 -3.37
N MET A 135 3.80 7.22 -3.83
CA MET A 135 4.39 6.24 -4.73
C MET A 135 3.66 6.27 -6.05
N ARG A 136 4.39 6.23 -7.16
CA ARG A 136 3.79 6.17 -8.49
C ARG A 136 4.58 5.29 -9.43
N GLU A 137 3.88 4.71 -10.38
CA GLU A 137 4.51 4.06 -11.52
C GLU A 137 5.16 5.11 -12.42
N LEU A 138 6.33 4.76 -12.92
CA LEU A 138 6.93 5.47 -14.03
C LEU A 138 6.44 4.72 -15.27
N GLY A 139 5.58 5.36 -16.07
CA GLY A 139 5.17 4.80 -17.36
C GLY A 139 6.42 4.39 -18.15
N GLN A 140 6.31 3.35 -19.00
CA GLN A 140 7.40 2.99 -19.89
C GLN A 140 7.80 4.24 -20.68
N ARG A 141 8.96 4.80 -20.35
CA ARG A 141 9.48 6.00 -21.01
C ARG A 141 10.00 5.60 -22.38
N GLY A 142 9.07 5.41 -23.31
CA GLY A 142 9.30 5.11 -24.71
C GLY A 142 8.20 5.77 -25.53
N ASP A 143 8.19 7.11 -25.59
CA ASP A 143 7.71 7.95 -26.70
C ASP A 143 7.45 9.40 -26.27
N GLN A 144 8.51 10.12 -25.90
CA GLN A 144 8.51 11.58 -25.99
C GLN A 144 9.89 12.04 -26.43
N ARG A 145 10.16 11.87 -27.72
CA ARG A 145 11.08 12.63 -28.59
C ARG A 145 10.85 12.15 -30.02
N SER A 146 9.77 12.64 -30.61
CA SER A 146 9.66 12.83 -32.07
C SER A 146 10.38 14.12 -32.45
#